data_AF-A0A4Y2RSE1-F1
#
_entry.id   AF-A0A4Y2RSE1-F1
#
_cell.length_a   1.000
_cell.length_b   1.000
_cell.length_c   1.000
_cell.angle_alpha   90.00
_cell.angle_beta   90.00
_cell.angle_gamma   90.00
#
_symmetry.space_group_name_H-M   'P 1'
#
loop_
_entity.id
_entity.type
_entity.pdbx_description
1 polymer ?
#
loop_
_entity_poly.entity_id
_entity_poly.type
_entity_poly.pdbx_seq_one_letter_code
_entity_poly.pdbx_strand_id
1 'polypeptide(L)'
;MVGENSQDAGLSAKNEMERVMKSTLDHIHMEINERFFRLNEMDLKFGFLLNVEELCYGHITDVLLENCKNLGDLYSREFNGLELHDEILDCRMLLSIRLPEKIKKYPKSFCNSLSDLAMKVSFQIALHILLIIATSIASCERSFSKLKLILSYLRASMGQKRLCDITLLSIEKAVTKKTEL
;
A
#
# COMPACT_ATOMS: atom_id res chain seq x y z
N MET A 1 10.85 55.22 -20.00
CA MET A 1 9.65 54.95 -19.19
C MET A 1 10.05 54.04 -18.06
N VAL A 2 9.93 54.56 -16.84
CA VAL A 2 10.19 53.88 -15.56
C VAL A 2 8.95 53.06 -15.24
N GLY A 3 9.07 51.77 -14.92
CA GLY A 3 7.89 50.97 -14.59
C GLY A 3 8.01 49.45 -14.48
N GLU A 4 9.17 48.84 -14.70
CA GLU A 4 9.34 47.42 -14.34
C GLU A 4 9.88 47.33 -12.91
N ASN A 5 8.97 47.47 -11.93
CA ASN A 5 9.28 47.14 -10.55
C ASN A 5 9.54 45.65 -10.44
N SER A 6 10.69 45.29 -9.88
CA SER A 6 11.15 43.95 -9.51
C SER A 6 10.31 43.27 -8.40
N GLN A 7 9.04 43.64 -8.25
CA GLN A 7 8.12 43.12 -7.24
C GLN A 7 7.27 41.93 -7.70
N ASP A 8 7.51 41.40 -8.91
CA ASP A 8 7.09 40.03 -9.29
C ASP A 8 7.97 38.94 -8.64
N ALA A 9 8.75 39.30 -7.63
CA ALA A 9 9.60 38.39 -6.88
C ALA A 9 8.73 37.38 -6.14
N GLY A 10 8.79 36.12 -6.61
CA GLY A 10 8.28 34.96 -5.90
C GLY A 10 8.68 34.95 -4.42
N LEU A 11 7.93 34.18 -3.63
CA LEU A 11 8.12 34.00 -2.18
C LEU A 11 9.60 34.04 -1.79
N SER A 12 9.93 34.82 -0.74
CA SER A 12 11.25 34.75 -0.09
C SER A 12 11.65 33.28 0.12
N ALA A 13 12.93 32.95 -0.06
CA ALA A 13 13.41 31.56 0.01
C ALA A 13 12.93 30.83 1.28
N LYS A 14 12.82 31.55 2.40
CA LYS A 14 12.25 31.02 3.66
C LYS A 14 10.76 30.65 3.52
N ASN A 15 9.96 31.53 2.94
CA ASN A 15 8.52 31.32 2.77
C ASN A 15 8.23 30.24 1.71
N GLU A 16 9.09 30.11 0.69
CA GLU A 16 9.00 29.04 -0.31
C GLU A 16 9.35 27.68 0.32
N MET A 17 10.40 27.61 1.13
CA MET A 17 10.72 26.39 1.91
C MET A 17 9.57 26.00 2.84
N GLU A 18 8.97 26.97 3.54
CA GLU A 18 7.83 26.72 4.43
C GLU A 18 6.58 26.25 3.65
N ARG A 19 6.31 26.82 2.48
CA ARG A 19 5.23 26.37 1.59
C ARG A 19 5.43 24.92 1.14
N VAL A 20 6.63 24.58 0.68
CA VAL A 20 6.96 23.21 0.25
C VAL A 20 6.85 22.24 1.42
N MET A 21 7.35 22.60 2.60
CA MET A 21 7.24 21.78 3.81
C MET A 21 5.77 21.54 4.22
N LYS A 22 4.93 22.57 4.20
CA LYS A 22 3.50 22.42 4.53
C LYS A 22 2.80 21.54 3.51
N SER A 23 3.05 21.77 2.21
CA SER A 23 2.48 20.96 1.13
C SER A 23 2.90 19.49 1.21
N THR A 24 4.15 19.18 1.59
CA THR A 24 4.58 17.79 1.78
C THR A 24 3.95 17.17 3.02
N LEU A 25 3.77 17.92 4.11
CA LEU A 25 3.10 17.44 5.31
C LEU A 25 1.62 17.14 5.05
N ASP A 26 0.92 18.02 4.34
CA ASP A 26 -0.48 17.83 3.93
C ASP A 26 -0.62 16.59 3.04
N HIS A 27 0.30 16.39 2.09
CA HIS A 27 0.30 15.21 1.23
C HIS A 27 0.54 13.93 2.04
N ILE A 28 1.50 13.91 2.96
CA ILE A 28 1.74 12.76 3.84
C ILE A 28 0.50 12.46 4.68
N HIS A 29 -0.14 13.49 5.24
CA HIS A 29 -1.35 13.32 6.04
C HIS A 29 -2.50 12.73 5.19
N MET A 30 -2.71 13.22 3.97
CA MET A 30 -3.74 12.69 3.07
C MET A 30 -3.47 11.22 2.71
N GLU A 31 -2.24 10.88 2.34
CA GLU A 31 -1.85 9.52 1.96
C GLU A 31 -1.98 8.53 3.14
N ILE A 32 -1.62 8.95 4.36
CA ILE A 32 -1.78 8.11 5.56
C ILE A 32 -3.26 7.83 5.81
N ASN A 33 -4.11 8.85 5.73
CA ASN A 33 -5.55 8.68 5.94
C ASN A 33 -6.16 7.79 4.87
N GLU A 34 -5.80 7.97 3.59
CA GLU A 34 -6.29 7.12 2.51
C GLU A 34 -5.85 5.65 2.69
N ARG A 35 -4.60 5.42 3.07
CA ARG A 35 -4.09 4.07 3.36
C ARG A 35 -4.84 3.43 4.53
N PHE A 36 -5.08 4.17 5.60
CA PHE A 36 -5.79 3.65 6.77
C PHE A 36 -7.25 3.32 6.43
N PHE A 37 -7.90 4.16 5.63
CA PHE A 37 -9.25 3.90 5.13
C PHE A 37 -9.31 2.61 4.32
N ARG A 38 -8.40 2.43 3.35
CA ARG A 38 -8.34 1.20 2.53
C ARG A 38 -8.03 -0.05 3.36
N LEU A 39 -7.19 0.08 4.39
CA LEU A 39 -6.89 -1.02 5.30
C LEU A 39 -8.14 -1.44 6.09
N ASN A 40 -8.91 -0.47 6.60
CA ASN A 40 -10.18 -0.74 7.26
C ASN A 40 -11.20 -1.39 6.32
N GLU A 41 -11.30 -0.94 5.06
CA GLU A 41 -12.17 -1.59 4.09
C GLU A 41 -11.77 -3.06 3.82
N MET A 42 -10.46 -3.35 3.79
CA MET A 42 -9.97 -4.70 3.65
C MET A 42 -10.28 -5.55 4.89
N ASP A 43 -10.12 -4.99 6.09
CA ASP A 43 -10.46 -5.65 7.35
C ASP A 43 -11.97 -5.93 7.47
N LEU A 44 -12.83 -5.02 7.00
CA LEU A 44 -14.27 -5.27 6.95
C LEU A 44 -14.65 -6.45 6.03
N LYS A 45 -13.91 -6.62 4.92
CA LYS A 45 -14.19 -7.69 3.94
C LYS A 45 -13.57 -9.03 4.34
N PHE A 46 -12.31 -9.03 4.76
CA PHE A 46 -11.52 -10.25 4.98
C PHE A 46 -11.12 -10.47 6.45
N GLY A 47 -11.45 -9.56 7.36
CA GLY A 47 -11.02 -9.61 8.77
C GLY A 47 -11.48 -10.88 9.49
N PHE A 48 -12.66 -11.40 9.16
CA PHE A 48 -13.14 -12.66 9.72
C PHE A 48 -12.26 -13.87 9.32
N LEU A 49 -11.62 -13.83 8.14
CA LEU A 49 -10.66 -14.85 7.71
C LEU A 49 -9.29 -14.68 8.39
N LEU A 50 -8.96 -13.47 8.86
CA LEU A 50 -7.73 -13.13 9.58
C LEU A 50 -7.77 -13.48 11.07
N ASN A 51 -8.97 -13.65 11.65
CA ASN A 51 -9.11 -14.06 13.05
C ASN A 51 -9.07 -15.59 13.18
N VAL A 52 -7.88 -16.19 13.30
CA VAL A 52 -7.71 -17.66 13.43
C VAL A 52 -8.53 -18.24 14.58
N GLU A 53 -8.58 -17.55 15.71
CA GLU A 53 -9.25 -18.06 16.91
C GLU A 53 -10.76 -18.16 16.68
N GLU A 54 -11.36 -17.13 16.10
CA GLU A 54 -12.79 -17.12 15.75
C GLU A 54 -13.10 -18.01 14.54
N LEU A 55 -12.23 -18.05 13.54
CA LEU A 55 -12.39 -18.89 12.36
C LEU A 55 -12.33 -20.38 12.72
N CYS A 56 -11.43 -20.79 13.62
CA CYS A 56 -11.19 -22.20 13.95
C CYS A 56 -11.97 -22.69 15.18
N TYR A 57 -12.26 -21.81 16.15
CA TYR A 57 -12.89 -22.20 17.42
C TYR A 57 -14.13 -21.35 17.76
N GLY A 58 -14.53 -20.42 16.90
CA GLY A 58 -15.72 -19.61 17.11
C GLY A 58 -17.00 -20.44 17.01
N HIS A 59 -18.08 -19.88 17.53
CA HIS A 59 -19.40 -20.47 17.39
C HIS A 59 -19.92 -20.31 15.95
N ILE A 60 -20.93 -21.11 15.60
CA ILE A 60 -21.72 -20.88 14.38
C ILE A 60 -22.52 -19.61 14.65
N THR A 61 -22.26 -18.55 13.89
CA THR A 61 -22.94 -17.26 14.03
C THR A 61 -23.56 -16.89 12.69
N ASP A 62 -24.78 -16.36 12.73
CA ASP A 62 -25.44 -15.81 11.54
C ASP A 62 -24.59 -14.71 10.88
N VAL A 63 -23.77 -14.02 11.69
CA VAL A 63 -22.78 -13.02 11.25
C VAL A 63 -21.72 -13.63 10.33
N LEU A 64 -21.21 -14.83 10.63
CA LEU A 64 -20.23 -15.49 9.77
C LEU A 64 -20.84 -15.86 8.41
N LEU A 65 -22.07 -16.36 8.43
CA LEU A 65 -22.81 -16.70 7.21
C LEU A 65 -23.04 -15.46 6.34
N GLU A 66 -23.43 -14.35 6.95
CA GLU A 66 -23.60 -13.07 6.24
C GLU A 66 -22.29 -12.55 5.66
N ASN A 67 -21.19 -12.62 6.41
CA ASN A 67 -19.86 -12.24 5.92
C ASN A 67 -19.40 -13.12 4.75
N CYS A 68 -19.64 -14.44 4.81
CA CYS A 68 -19.30 -15.35 3.72
C CYS A 68 -20.14 -15.08 2.47
N LYS A 69 -21.45 -14.79 2.64
CA LYS A 69 -22.32 -14.35 1.53
C LYS A 69 -21.83 -13.04 0.91
N ASN A 70 -21.56 -12.02 1.73
CA ASN A 70 -21.05 -10.74 1.26
C ASN A 70 -19.74 -10.89 0.49
N LEU A 71 -18.84 -11.77 0.95
CA LEU A 71 -17.59 -12.07 0.25
C LEU A 71 -17.84 -12.82 -1.07
N GLY A 72 -18.74 -13.80 -1.07
CA GLY A 72 -19.15 -14.54 -2.25
C GLY A 72 -19.91 -13.69 -3.28
N ASP A 73 -20.68 -12.71 -2.85
CA ASP A 73 -21.35 -11.74 -3.73
C ASP A 73 -20.32 -10.76 -4.34
N LEU A 74 -19.24 -10.45 -3.63
CA LEU A 74 -18.16 -9.62 -4.15
C LEU A 74 -17.27 -10.37 -5.16
N TYR A 75 -17.11 -11.68 -4.96
CA TYR A 75 -16.29 -12.56 -5.81
C TYR A 75 -17.11 -13.70 -6.45
N SER A 76 -18.32 -13.42 -6.94
CA SER A 76 -19.27 -14.46 -7.40
C SER A 76 -18.79 -15.28 -8.59
N ARG A 77 -17.74 -14.84 -9.27
CA ARG A 77 -17.09 -15.58 -10.36
C ARG A 77 -16.08 -16.61 -9.85
N GLU A 78 -15.55 -16.42 -8.66
CA GLU A 78 -14.43 -17.21 -8.14
C GLU A 78 -14.89 -18.30 -7.18
N PHE A 79 -15.85 -18.01 -6.30
CA PHE A 79 -16.40 -19.00 -5.38
C PHE A 79 -17.79 -18.60 -4.88
N ASN A 80 -18.49 -19.57 -4.28
CA ASN A 80 -19.80 -19.37 -3.66
C ASN A 80 -19.65 -19.12 -2.15
N GLY A 81 -20.31 -18.08 -1.64
CA GLY A 81 -20.28 -17.73 -0.22
C GLY A 81 -20.88 -18.80 0.70
N LEU A 82 -21.89 -19.54 0.23
CA LEU A 82 -22.48 -20.64 1.01
C LEU A 82 -21.53 -21.84 1.12
N GLU A 83 -20.84 -22.17 0.03
CA GLU A 83 -19.81 -23.22 0.04
C GLU A 83 -18.66 -22.82 0.95
N LEU A 84 -18.20 -21.57 0.88
CA LEU A 84 -17.18 -21.06 1.79
C LEU A 84 -17.57 -21.23 3.27
N HIS A 85 -18.82 -20.92 3.62
CA HIS A 85 -19.31 -21.09 4.99
C HIS A 85 -19.25 -22.57 5.43
N ASP A 86 -19.78 -23.47 4.62
CA ASP A 86 -19.79 -24.91 4.93
C ASP A 86 -18.36 -25.47 5.03
N GLU A 87 -17.47 -24.99 4.16
CA GLU A 87 -16.06 -25.33 4.19
C GLU A 87 -15.38 -24.89 5.49
N ILE A 88 -15.65 -23.67 5.96
CA ILE A 88 -15.12 -23.20 7.24
C ILE A 88 -15.59 -24.09 8.38
N LEU A 89 -16.84 -24.56 8.36
CA LEU A 89 -17.33 -25.52 9.36
C LEU A 89 -16.62 -26.86 9.28
N ASP A 90 -16.40 -27.38 8.07
CA ASP A 90 -15.60 -28.59 7.84
C ASP A 90 -14.16 -28.41 8.36
N CYS A 91 -13.54 -27.24 8.15
CA CYS A 91 -12.23 -26.89 8.70
C CYS A 91 -12.23 -26.98 10.22
N ARG A 92 -13.24 -26.38 10.88
CA ARG A 92 -13.36 -26.37 12.35
C ARG A 92 -13.41 -27.80 12.90
N MET A 93 -14.23 -28.65 12.29
CA MET A 93 -14.34 -30.06 12.70
C MET A 93 -12.99 -30.77 12.57
N LEU A 94 -12.31 -30.63 11.43
CA LEU A 94 -11.02 -31.28 11.18
C LEU A 94 -9.90 -30.79 12.09
N LEU A 95 -9.87 -29.49 12.40
CA LEU A 95 -8.90 -28.90 13.32
C LEU A 95 -9.13 -29.35 14.76
N SER A 96 -10.39 -29.49 15.19
CA SER A 96 -10.73 -30.03 16.51
C SER A 96 -10.24 -31.47 16.73
N ILE A 97 -10.11 -32.25 15.65
CA ILE A 97 -9.63 -33.64 15.68
C ILE A 97 -8.10 -33.72 15.66
N ARG A 98 -7.43 -32.88 14.85
CA ARG A 98 -5.97 -32.95 14.65
C ARG A 98 -5.15 -32.16 15.66
N LEU A 99 -5.69 -31.12 16.28
CA LEU A 99 -4.93 -30.22 17.17
C LEU A 99 -5.54 -30.20 18.57
N PRO A 100 -4.88 -30.85 19.56
CA PRO A 100 -5.34 -30.84 20.95
C PRO A 100 -5.13 -29.49 21.67
N GLU A 101 -4.28 -28.60 21.13
CA GLU A 101 -4.03 -27.26 21.69
C GLU A 101 -4.57 -26.14 20.79
N LYS A 102 -5.12 -25.11 21.43
CA LYS A 102 -5.65 -23.92 20.75
C LYS A 102 -4.53 -23.12 20.08
N ILE A 103 -4.58 -23.01 18.76
CA ILE A 103 -3.67 -22.17 17.99
C ILE A 103 -4.08 -20.69 18.17
N LYS A 104 -3.24 -19.88 18.83
CA LYS A 104 -3.48 -18.44 19.08
C LYS A 104 -2.92 -17.50 18.00
N LYS A 105 -2.07 -17.99 17.10
CA LYS A 105 -1.44 -17.23 16.01
C LYS A 105 -1.34 -18.11 14.80
N TYR A 106 -1.39 -17.59 13.57
CA TYR A 106 -0.98 -18.31 12.36
C TYR A 106 0.47 -18.79 12.51
N PRO A 107 0.75 -20.03 12.93
CA PRO A 107 2.09 -20.52 12.92
C PRO A 107 2.36 -21.01 11.49
N LYS A 108 3.62 -21.09 11.11
CA LYS A 108 4.00 -21.70 9.83
C LYS A 108 3.45 -23.15 9.71
N SER A 109 3.24 -23.81 10.86
CA SER A 109 2.58 -25.11 10.94
C SER A 109 1.10 -25.10 10.58
N PHE A 110 0.35 -24.01 10.75
CA PHE A 110 -1.06 -23.93 10.32
C PHE A 110 -1.18 -23.91 8.80
N CYS A 111 -0.30 -23.19 8.10
CA CYS A 111 -0.27 -23.23 6.63
C CYS A 111 0.04 -24.64 6.11
N ASN A 112 0.99 -25.35 6.75
CA ASN A 112 1.28 -26.74 6.39
C ASN A 112 0.12 -27.68 6.72
N SER A 113 -0.53 -27.47 7.87
CA SER A 113 -1.70 -28.25 8.31
C SER A 113 -2.90 -28.05 7.38
N LEU A 114 -3.10 -26.82 6.87
CA LEU A 114 -4.11 -26.46 5.89
C LEU A 114 -3.80 -27.00 4.49
N SER A 115 -2.51 -27.10 4.13
CA SER A 115 -2.09 -27.70 2.85
C SER A 115 -2.26 -29.22 2.82
N ASP A 116 -2.15 -29.88 3.98
CA ASP A 116 -2.39 -31.32 4.16
C ASP A 116 -3.86 -31.66 4.45
N LEU A 117 -4.64 -30.67 4.87
CA LEU A 117 -6.09 -30.76 4.90
C LEU A 117 -6.55 -30.63 3.45
N ALA A 118 -7.40 -31.54 2.99
CA ALA A 118 -8.13 -31.39 1.74
C ALA A 118 -9.15 -30.24 1.89
N MET A 119 -8.65 -29.02 2.08
CA MET A 119 -9.46 -27.82 2.06
C MET A 119 -10.09 -27.73 0.70
N LYS A 120 -11.41 -27.61 0.74
CA LYS A 120 -12.25 -27.56 -0.42
C LYS A 120 -12.01 -26.18 -1.08
N VAL A 121 -12.38 -26.11 -2.36
CA VAL A 121 -11.79 -25.16 -3.32
C VAL A 121 -12.08 -23.70 -2.96
N SER A 122 -13.24 -23.41 -2.36
CA SER A 122 -13.70 -22.03 -2.14
C SER A 122 -12.90 -21.30 -1.04
N PHE A 123 -12.58 -21.98 0.06
CA PHE A 123 -11.79 -21.45 1.16
C PHE A 123 -10.34 -21.18 0.72
N GLN A 124 -9.76 -22.08 -0.08
CA GLN A 124 -8.43 -21.88 -0.63
C GLN A 124 -8.38 -20.67 -1.58
N ILE A 125 -9.40 -20.51 -2.43
CA ILE A 125 -9.53 -19.36 -3.32
C ILE A 125 -9.65 -18.06 -2.52
N ALA A 126 -10.51 -18.02 -1.49
CA ALA A 126 -10.68 -16.83 -0.65
C ALA A 126 -9.35 -16.40 0.03
N LEU A 127 -8.59 -17.37 0.56
CA LEU A 127 -7.27 -17.11 1.13
C LEU A 127 -6.25 -16.65 0.08
N HIS A 128 -6.27 -17.23 -1.12
CA HIS A 128 -5.40 -16.79 -2.20
C HIS A 128 -5.70 -15.36 -2.64
N ILE A 129 -6.97 -14.99 -2.80
CA ILE A 129 -7.37 -13.62 -3.15
C ILE A 129 -6.82 -12.64 -2.11
N LEU A 130 -7.00 -12.94 -0.82
CA LEU A 130 -6.47 -12.13 0.29
C LEU A 130 -4.95 -11.95 0.19
N LEU A 131 -4.21 -13.05 0.00
CA LEU A 131 -2.75 -13.03 -0.12
C LEU A 131 -2.27 -12.30 -1.39
N ILE A 132 -2.97 -12.46 -2.51
CA ILE A 132 -2.66 -11.77 -3.77
C ILE A 132 -2.86 -10.26 -3.61
N ILE A 133 -3.94 -9.83 -2.97
CA ILE A 133 -4.19 -8.40 -2.71
C ILE A 133 -3.05 -7.84 -1.84
N ALA A 134 -2.71 -8.51 -0.73
CA ALA A 134 -1.65 -8.07 0.17
C ALA A 134 -0.28 -8.00 -0.53
N THR A 135 0.07 -9.02 -1.30
CA THR A 135 1.35 -9.08 -2.03
C THR A 135 1.41 -8.09 -3.20
N SER A 136 0.30 -7.87 -3.89
CA SER A 136 0.18 -6.89 -4.97
C SER A 136 0.38 -5.46 -4.46
N ILE A 137 -0.26 -5.09 -3.33
CA ILE A 137 -0.07 -3.77 -2.71
C ILE A 137 1.40 -3.57 -2.32
N ALA A 138 2.00 -4.54 -1.63
CA ALA A 138 3.40 -4.45 -1.22
C ALA A 138 4.38 -4.34 -2.42
N SER A 139 4.11 -5.07 -3.51
CA SER A 139 4.91 -5.02 -4.73
C SER A 139 4.77 -3.70 -5.47
N CYS A 140 3.53 -3.19 -5.59
CA CYS A 140 3.25 -1.87 -6.16
C CYS A 140 3.99 -0.78 -5.38
N GLU A 141 3.87 -0.74 -4.05
CA GLU A 141 4.58 0.26 -3.24
C GLU A 141 6.11 0.20 -3.42
N ARG A 142 6.68 -1.00 -3.45
CA ARG A 142 8.13 -1.19 -3.63
C ARG A 142 8.60 -0.70 -5.01
N SER A 143 7.87 -1.02 -6.07
CA SER A 143 8.19 -0.63 -7.44
C SER A 143 8.02 0.89 -7.67
N PHE A 144 6.94 1.49 -7.17
CA PHE A 144 6.73 2.94 -7.21
C PHE A 144 7.80 3.70 -6.42
N SER A 145 8.24 3.18 -5.28
CA SER A 145 9.35 3.79 -4.51
C SER A 145 10.65 3.85 -5.32
N LYS A 146 10.98 2.78 -6.05
CA LYS A 146 12.14 2.76 -6.96
C LYS A 146 11.98 3.74 -8.13
N LEU A 147 10.79 3.80 -8.74
CA LEU A 147 10.50 4.71 -9.83
C LEU A 147 10.60 6.18 -9.38
N LYS A 148 10.08 6.49 -8.19
CA LYS A 148 10.19 7.82 -7.56
C LYS A 148 11.65 8.22 -7.32
N LEU A 149 12.50 7.28 -6.88
CA LEU A 149 13.94 7.52 -6.71
C LEU A 149 14.62 7.83 -8.04
N ILE A 150 14.33 7.05 -9.10
CA ILE A 150 14.88 7.27 -10.45
C ILE A 150 14.48 8.65 -11.00
N LEU A 151 13.20 9.01 -10.90
CA LEU A 151 12.71 10.31 -11.35
C LEU A 151 13.33 11.48 -10.57
N SER A 152 13.52 11.30 -9.25
CA SER A 152 14.16 12.30 -8.39
C SER A 152 15.62 12.51 -8.78
N TYR A 153 16.36 11.44 -9.05
CA TYR A 153 17.74 11.50 -9.52
C TYR A 153 17.84 12.22 -10.88
N LEU A 154 16.98 11.86 -11.85
CA LEU A 154 16.96 12.51 -13.17
C LEU A 154 16.66 14.00 -13.06
N ARG A 155 15.68 14.40 -12.24
CA ARG A 155 15.34 15.82 -12.03
C ARG A 155 16.48 16.60 -11.39
N ALA A 156 17.17 16.02 -10.40
CA ALA A 156 18.33 16.64 -9.77
C ALA A 156 19.51 16.78 -10.74
N SER A 157 19.82 15.74 -11.52
CA SER A 157 20.90 15.76 -12.51
C SER A 157 20.65 16.79 -13.63
N MET A 158 19.41 16.91 -14.11
CA MET A 158 19.04 17.94 -15.10
C MET A 158 19.22 19.36 -14.55
N GLY A 159 18.83 19.59 -13.28
CA GLY A 159 19.03 20.86 -12.60
C GLY A 159 20.52 21.19 -12.41
N GLN A 160 21.31 20.22 -11.94
CA GLN A 160 22.75 20.38 -11.77
C GLN A 160 23.46 20.70 -13.08
N LYS A 161 23.14 19.99 -14.17
CA LYS A 161 23.77 20.24 -15.48
C LYS A 161 23.50 21.66 -15.98
N ARG A 162 22.23 22.10 -15.95
CA ARG A 162 21.87 23.47 -16.34
C ARG A 162 22.53 24.52 -15.45
N LEU A 163 22.63 24.27 -14.15
CA LEU A 163 23.28 25.20 -13.23
C LEU A 163 24.77 25.31 -13.53
N CYS A 164 25.45 24.18 -13.76
CA CYS A 164 26.85 24.15 -14.19
C CYS A 164 27.06 24.94 -15.49
N ASP A 165 26.22 24.73 -16.51
CA ASP A 165 26.33 25.44 -17.79
C ASP A 165 26.16 26.97 -17.60
N ILE A 166 25.22 27.41 -16.77
CA ILE A 166 25.02 28.84 -16.44
C ILE A 166 26.21 29.41 -15.69
N THR A 167 26.79 28.66 -14.73
CA THR A 167 27.97 29.11 -13.99
C THR A 167 29.18 29.26 -14.91
N LEU A 168 29.40 28.32 -15.83
CA LEU A 168 30.46 28.40 -16.83
C LEU A 168 30.30 29.64 -17.70
N LEU A 169 29.09 29.87 -18.23
CA LEU A 169 28.79 31.02 -19.09
C LEU A 169 28.93 32.36 -18.34
N SER A 170 28.64 32.37 -17.03
CA SER A 170 28.85 33.55 -16.17
C SER A 170 30.34 33.85 -15.94
N ILE A 171 31.17 32.80 -15.79
CA ILE A 171 32.62 32.94 -15.67
C ILE A 171 33.22 33.46 -16.98
N GLU A 172 32.87 32.86 -18.12
CA GLU A 172 33.31 33.31 -19.45
C GLU A 172 32.99 34.80 -19.67
N LYS A 173 31.74 35.20 -19.41
CA LYS A 173 31.32 36.60 -19.50
C LYS A 173 32.14 37.54 -18.61
N ALA A 174 32.51 37.10 -17.40
CA ALA A 174 33.33 37.90 -16.49
C ALA A 174 34.78 38.02 -16.96
N VAL A 175 35.32 36.98 -17.61
CA VAL A 175 36.66 36.98 -18.21
C VAL A 175 36.70 37.89 -19.44
N THR A 176 35.75 37.77 -20.37
CA THR A 176 35.70 38.62 -21.58
C THR A 176 35.61 40.11 -21.24
N LYS A 177 34.81 40.48 -20.23
CA LYS A 177 34.71 41.86 -19.76
C LYS A 177 36.01 42.42 -19.16
N LYS A 178 36.88 41.56 -18.62
CA LYS A 178 38.18 41.99 -18.09
C LYS A 178 39.24 42.17 -19.17
N THR A 179 39.07 41.53 -20.32
CA THR A 179 39.99 41.62 -21.46
C THR A 179 39.60 42.67 -22.50
N GLU A 180 38.43 43.28 -22.38
CA GLU A 180 37.99 44.44 -23.19
C GLU A 180 38.45 45.81 -22.61
N LEU A 181 39.49 45.78 -21.77
CA LEU A 181 40.29 46.93 -21.30
C LEU A 181 41.70 46.82 -21.88
#